data_AF-A0A0B8Q8V6-F1
#
_entry.id   AF-A0A0B8Q8V6-F1
#
_cell.length_a   1.000
_cell.length_b   1.000
_cell.length_c   1.000
_cell.angle_alpha   90.00
_cell.angle_beta   90.00
_cell.angle_gamma   90.00
#
_symmetry.space_group_name_H-M   'P 1'
#
loop_
_entity.id
_entity.type
_entity.pdbx_description
1 polymer ?
#
loop_
_entity_poly.entity_id
_entity_poly.type
_entity_poly.pdbx_seq_one_letter_code
_entity_poly.pdbx_strand_id
1 'polypeptide(L)'
;MAALGIKVYLTHKVAATPIAAFGVLELNAAGAVVVTASHNPPEYNGFKVYWENGAQIIPPHDAGIAHKIDEATALPLQLMPLDEAQQKGLLVWLENEYYQTYRKTMNENPLLIPDGNTDISIVYTAMHGVGAEMAETLLADVDLKKSLVLPSSESLMVAFQRLTFQIQKKRVQWTW
;
A
#
# COMPACT_ATOMS: atom_id res chain seq x y z
N MET A 1 8.53 16.05 5.57
CA MET A 1 7.51 16.02 6.65
C MET A 1 8.14 16.25 8.02
N ALA A 2 9.03 15.39 8.52
CA ALA A 2 9.68 15.59 9.83
C ALA A 2 10.42 16.93 9.98
N ALA A 3 11.09 17.41 8.93
CA ALA A 3 11.71 18.74 8.92
C ALA A 3 10.73 19.91 9.19
N LEU A 4 9.44 19.70 8.93
CA LEU A 4 8.36 20.66 9.18
C LEU A 4 7.64 20.38 10.53
N GLY A 5 8.19 19.52 11.39
CA GLY A 5 7.60 19.16 12.69
C GLY A 5 6.42 18.19 12.63
N ILE A 6 6.14 17.61 11.46
CA ILE A 6 5.06 16.63 11.28
C ILE A 6 5.56 15.25 11.69
N LYS A 7 4.86 14.59 12.61
CA LYS A 7 5.14 13.20 12.99
C LYS A 7 4.78 12.25 11.84
N VAL A 8 5.68 11.34 11.53
CA VAL A 8 5.60 10.37 10.43
C VAL A 8 5.67 8.95 10.99
N TYR A 9 4.74 8.11 10.56
CA TYR A 9 4.80 6.67 10.72
C TYR A 9 5.24 6.06 9.40
N LEU A 10 6.35 5.33 9.37
CA LEU A 10 6.95 4.81 8.15
C LEU A 10 7.11 3.29 8.23
N THR A 11 6.55 2.57 7.27
CA THR A 11 6.73 1.11 7.14
C THR A 11 8.19 0.75 6.97
N HIS A 12 8.71 -0.14 7.82
CA HIS A 12 10.12 -0.57 7.78
C HIS A 12 10.46 -1.40 6.52
N LYS A 13 9.44 -2.01 5.91
CA LYS A 13 9.54 -2.76 4.65
C LYS A 13 8.47 -2.31 3.66
N VAL A 14 8.55 -2.82 2.43
CA VAL A 14 7.52 -2.61 1.41
C VAL A 14 6.15 -3.01 1.95
N ALA A 15 5.13 -2.22 1.61
CA ALA A 15 3.77 -2.43 2.10
C ALA A 15 2.76 -2.27 0.96
N ALA A 16 1.81 -3.20 0.88
CA ALA A 16 0.67 -3.06 -0.01
C ALA A 16 -0.16 -1.83 0.36
N THR A 17 -0.77 -1.19 -0.63
CA THR A 17 -1.57 0.03 -0.44
C THR A 17 -2.61 -0.05 0.70
N PRO A 18 -3.36 -1.17 0.88
CA PRO A 18 -4.31 -1.29 1.98
C PRO A 18 -3.69 -1.20 3.38
N ILE A 19 -2.43 -1.61 3.54
CA ILE A 19 -1.71 -1.54 4.82
C ILE A 19 -1.46 -0.08 5.22
N ALA A 20 -1.16 0.80 4.27
CA ALA A 20 -1.01 2.23 4.56
C ALA A 20 -2.36 2.91 4.85
N ALA A 21 -3.41 2.54 4.10
CA ALA A 21 -4.76 3.06 4.31
C ALA A 21 -5.32 2.67 5.69
N PHE A 22 -5.12 1.42 6.12
CA PHE A 22 -5.46 0.93 7.46
C PHE A 22 -4.80 1.78 8.56
N GLY A 23 -3.52 2.13 8.36
CA GLY A 23 -2.74 2.89 9.33
C GLY A 23 -3.27 4.28 9.62
N VAL A 24 -4.02 4.88 8.69
CA VAL A 24 -4.65 6.18 8.92
C VAL A 24 -5.58 6.11 10.12
N LEU A 25 -6.49 5.13 10.13
CA LEU A 25 -7.48 4.97 11.19
C LEU A 25 -6.83 4.40 12.45
N GLU A 26 -5.98 3.37 12.30
CA GLU A 26 -5.33 2.68 13.42
C GLU A 26 -4.42 3.60 14.25
N LEU A 27 -3.70 4.52 13.58
CA LEU A 27 -2.74 5.42 14.22
C LEU A 27 -3.31 6.82 14.45
N ASN A 28 -4.60 7.03 14.12
CA ASN A 28 -5.27 8.34 14.13
C ASN A 28 -4.44 9.42 13.39
N ALA A 29 -3.94 9.07 12.20
CA ALA A 29 -3.12 9.96 11.40
C ALA A 29 -4.01 10.89 10.54
N ALA A 30 -3.50 12.08 10.22
CA ALA A 30 -4.20 13.02 9.35
C ALA A 30 -4.33 12.54 7.89
N GLY A 31 -3.55 11.54 7.51
CA GLY A 31 -3.55 10.94 6.19
C GLY A 31 -2.36 10.01 5.97
N ALA A 32 -2.30 9.38 4.79
CA ALA A 32 -1.18 8.54 4.40
C ALA A 32 -0.75 8.80 2.96
N VAL A 33 0.53 8.62 2.69
CA VAL A 33 1.11 8.69 1.34
C VAL A 33 1.65 7.32 0.97
N VAL A 34 1.31 6.84 -0.22
CA VAL A 34 1.81 5.58 -0.76
C VAL A 34 2.53 5.85 -2.06
N VAL A 35 3.83 5.62 -2.11
CA VAL A 35 4.62 5.76 -3.33
C VAL A 35 4.46 4.49 -4.17
N THR A 36 3.69 4.58 -5.25
CA THR A 36 3.42 3.46 -6.16
C THR A 36 2.89 3.98 -7.50
N ALA A 37 3.33 3.37 -8.59
CA ALA A 37 2.74 3.57 -9.91
C ALA A 37 1.65 2.53 -10.24
N SER A 38 1.18 1.79 -9.23
CA SER A 38 0.18 0.73 -9.31
C SER A 38 0.56 -0.38 -10.31
N HIS A 39 0.13 -0.27 -11.56
CA HIS A 39 0.36 -1.26 -12.63
C HIS A 39 1.11 -0.65 -13.83
N ASN A 40 1.55 0.60 -13.70
CA ASN A 40 2.33 1.26 -14.74
C ASN A 40 3.70 0.58 -14.87
N PRO A 41 4.34 0.72 -16.04
CA PRO A 41 5.71 0.28 -16.24
C PRO A 41 6.68 0.81 -15.16
N PRO A 42 7.79 0.10 -14.88
CA PRO A 42 8.70 0.41 -13.77
C PRO A 42 9.37 1.79 -13.86
N GLU A 43 9.44 2.37 -15.07
CA GLU A 43 9.95 3.73 -15.27
C GLU A 43 9.03 4.84 -14.74
N TYR A 44 7.75 4.53 -14.47
CA TYR A 44 6.82 5.49 -13.88
C TYR A 44 6.85 5.43 -12.36
N ASN A 45 6.81 6.60 -11.75
CA ASN A 45 6.53 6.76 -10.33
C ASN A 45 5.16 7.42 -10.15
N GLY A 46 4.54 7.17 -9.00
CA GLY A 46 3.30 7.80 -8.62
C GLY A 46 3.21 7.85 -7.10
N PHE A 47 2.29 8.65 -6.60
CA PHE A 47 1.92 8.60 -5.20
C PHE A 47 0.40 8.65 -5.08
N LYS A 48 -0.12 7.95 -4.07
CA LYS A 48 -1.52 8.01 -3.65
C LYS A 48 -1.59 8.71 -2.31
N VAL A 49 -2.62 9.51 -2.10
CA VAL A 49 -2.90 10.14 -0.80
C VAL A 49 -4.20 9.59 -0.26
N TYR A 50 -4.18 9.23 1.01
CA TYR A 50 -5.34 8.87 1.80
C TYR A 50 -5.60 9.96 2.82
N TRP A 51 -6.86 10.35 2.98
CA TRP A 51 -7.28 11.37 3.94
C TRP A 51 -7.57 10.76 5.30
N GLU A 52 -7.86 11.58 6.32
CA GLU A 52 -8.08 11.17 7.72
C GLU A 52 -9.17 10.10 7.91
N ASN A 53 -10.07 9.93 6.95
CA ASN A 53 -11.11 8.90 6.94
C ASN A 53 -10.61 7.53 6.42
N GLY A 54 -9.32 7.39 6.11
CA GLY A 54 -8.74 6.16 5.55
C GLY A 54 -9.09 5.89 4.09
N ALA A 55 -9.82 6.79 3.42
CA ALA A 55 -10.14 6.69 2.00
C ALA A 55 -9.16 7.50 1.14
N GLN A 56 -9.00 7.10 -0.12
CA GLN A 56 -8.21 7.85 -1.08
C GLN A 56 -8.85 9.23 -1.31
N ILE A 57 -8.02 10.26 -1.45
CA ILE A 57 -8.51 11.64 -1.67
C ILE A 57 -9.41 11.74 -2.92
N ILE A 58 -10.41 12.60 -2.81
CA ILE A 58 -11.33 13.02 -3.87
C ILE A 58 -11.47 14.56 -3.80
N PRO A 59 -12.06 15.20 -4.83
CA PRO A 59 -12.43 16.62 -4.76
C PRO A 59 -13.17 16.98 -3.47
N PRO A 60 -12.82 18.11 -2.81
CA PRO A 60 -11.90 19.16 -3.28
C PRO A 60 -10.43 19.02 -2.78
N HIS A 61 -10.08 17.95 -2.07
CA HIS A 61 -8.77 17.82 -1.42
C HIS A 61 -7.62 17.73 -2.42
N ASP A 62 -7.85 17.08 -3.56
CA ASP A 62 -6.90 16.93 -4.66
C ASP A 62 -6.44 18.27 -5.23
N ALA A 63 -7.36 19.21 -5.47
CA ALA A 63 -7.05 20.54 -5.98
C ALA A 63 -6.20 21.34 -4.98
N GLY A 64 -6.51 21.24 -3.69
CA GLY A 64 -5.72 21.88 -2.63
C GLY A 64 -4.29 21.30 -2.55
N ILE A 65 -4.16 19.98 -2.67
CA ILE A 65 -2.86 19.30 -2.68
C ILE A 65 -2.06 19.69 -3.93
N ALA A 66 -2.67 19.70 -5.11
CA ALA A 66 -2.03 20.12 -6.35
C ALA A 66 -1.48 21.55 -6.25
N HIS A 67 -2.30 22.49 -5.75
CA HIS A 67 -1.86 23.85 -5.54
C HIS A 67 -0.66 23.96 -4.58
N LYS A 68 -0.66 23.17 -3.49
CA LYS A 68 0.48 23.13 -2.56
C LYS A 68 1.73 22.48 -3.12
N ILE A 69 1.59 21.54 -4.05
CA ILE A 69 2.72 21.00 -4.80
C ILE A 69 3.33 22.09 -5.67
N ASP A 70 2.53 22.84 -6.42
CA ASP A 70 3.01 23.94 -7.26
C ASP A 70 3.78 24.97 -6.42
N GLU A 71 3.22 25.41 -5.28
CA GLU A 71 3.91 26.31 -4.34
C GLU A 71 5.23 25.71 -3.83
N ALA A 72 5.24 24.43 -3.44
CA ALA A 72 6.42 23.78 -2.88
C ALA A 72 7.56 23.62 -3.89
N THR A 73 7.25 23.43 -5.17
CA THR A 73 8.28 23.31 -6.24
C THR A 73 9.06 24.60 -6.47
N ALA A 74 8.51 25.76 -6.06
CA ALA A 74 9.17 27.05 -6.17
C ALA A 74 10.10 27.37 -4.97
N LEU A 75 10.11 26.54 -3.93
CA LEU A 75 10.82 26.79 -2.68
C LEU A 75 11.89 25.72 -2.41
N PRO A 76 12.99 26.05 -1.71
CA PRO A 76 13.94 25.05 -1.27
C PRO A 76 13.30 24.08 -0.28
N LEU A 77 13.55 22.78 -0.48
CA LEU A 77 13.06 21.75 0.42
C LEU A 77 13.86 21.74 1.73
N GLN A 78 13.15 21.76 2.84
CA GLN A 78 13.73 21.52 4.16
C GLN A 78 13.86 20.01 4.38
N LEU A 79 15.09 19.54 4.59
CA LEU A 79 15.42 18.13 4.79
C LEU A 79 15.96 17.92 6.20
N MET A 80 15.66 16.75 6.76
CA MET A 80 16.14 16.30 8.07
C MET A 80 16.59 14.84 7.92
N PRO A 81 17.77 14.45 8.44
CA PRO A 81 18.19 13.05 8.47
C PRO A 81 17.19 12.17 9.22
N LEU A 82 17.04 10.91 8.79
CA LEU A 82 16.09 9.97 9.41
C LEU A 82 16.43 9.72 10.90
N ASP A 83 17.70 9.54 11.22
CA ASP A 83 18.15 9.32 12.60
C ASP A 83 17.80 10.50 13.52
N GLU A 84 17.94 11.73 13.01
CA GLU A 84 17.56 12.94 13.74
C GLU A 84 16.05 13.01 13.94
N ALA A 85 15.26 12.70 12.91
CA ALA A 85 13.80 12.66 13.02
C ALA A 85 13.33 11.61 14.03
N GLN A 86 13.99 10.44 14.08
CA GLN A 86 13.69 9.39 15.03
C GLN A 86 14.05 9.78 16.46
N GLN A 87 15.24 10.36 16.68
CA GLN A 87 15.66 10.86 17.99
C GLN A 87 14.72 11.95 18.53
N LYS A 88 14.17 12.79 17.64
CA LYS A 88 13.17 13.81 17.96
C LYS A 88 11.75 13.26 18.16
N GLY A 89 11.53 11.95 18.00
CA GLY A 89 10.20 11.33 18.08
C GLY A 89 9.26 11.71 16.93
N LEU A 90 9.79 12.30 15.86
CA LEU A 90 9.05 12.70 14.66
C LEU A 90 8.97 11.60 13.62
N LEU A 91 9.83 10.57 13.70
CA LEU A 91 9.76 9.37 12.88
C LEU A 91 9.55 8.16 13.77
N VAL A 92 8.51 7.38 13.46
CA VAL A 92 8.23 6.08 14.09
C VAL A 92 8.23 5.03 12.99
N TRP A 93 9.10 4.03 13.11
CA TRP A 93 9.10 2.88 12.22
C TRP A 93 7.94 1.95 12.58
N LEU A 94 7.15 1.58 11.57
CA LEU A 94 6.11 0.56 11.68
C LEU A 94 6.76 -0.79 11.39
N GLU A 95 7.13 -1.45 12.49
CA GLU A 95 7.77 -2.77 12.52
C GLU A 95 6.74 -3.90 12.33
N ASN A 96 7.18 -5.16 12.44
CA ASN A 96 6.36 -6.33 12.17
C ASN A 96 5.06 -6.39 12.99
N GLU A 97 5.04 -5.84 14.20
CA GLU A 97 3.86 -5.79 15.08
C GLU A 97 2.69 -5.03 14.43
N TYR A 98 2.99 -4.00 13.64
CA TYR A 98 1.98 -3.25 12.89
C TYR A 98 1.33 -4.11 11.80
N TYR A 99 2.14 -4.90 11.06
CA TYR A 99 1.64 -5.83 10.06
C TYR A 99 0.81 -6.95 10.69
N GLN A 100 1.20 -7.44 11.86
CA GLN A 100 0.38 -8.41 12.61
C GLN A 100 -0.94 -7.81 13.09
N THR A 101 -0.97 -6.53 13.45
CA THR A 101 -2.20 -5.82 13.82
C THR A 101 -3.18 -5.75 12.64
N TYR A 102 -2.68 -5.41 11.45
CA TYR A 102 -3.47 -5.46 10.21
C TYR A 102 -4.00 -6.88 9.95
N ARG A 103 -3.13 -7.90 9.99
CA ARG A 103 -3.48 -9.31 9.74
C ARG A 103 -4.55 -9.80 10.71
N LYS A 104 -4.38 -9.53 12.01
CA LYS A 104 -5.37 -9.86 13.05
C LYS A 104 -6.72 -9.22 12.77
N THR A 105 -6.74 -7.92 12.43
CA THR A 105 -7.97 -7.20 12.09
C THR A 105 -8.68 -7.84 10.89
N MET A 106 -7.93 -8.28 9.88
CA MET A 106 -8.50 -8.99 8.74
C MET A 106 -9.09 -10.34 9.16
N ASN A 107 -8.40 -11.11 10.00
CA ASN A 107 -8.85 -12.42 10.48
C ASN A 107 -10.10 -12.34 11.37
N GLU A 108 -10.31 -11.21 12.06
CA GLU A 108 -11.51 -10.95 12.88
C GLU A 108 -12.69 -10.42 12.05
N ASN A 109 -12.53 -10.26 10.73
CA ASN A 109 -13.60 -9.76 9.87
C ASN A 109 -14.76 -10.78 9.83
N PRO A 110 -16.00 -10.37 10.16
CA PRO A 110 -17.16 -11.28 10.19
C PRO A 110 -17.48 -11.91 8.83
N LEU A 111 -16.98 -11.33 7.73
CA LEU A 111 -17.11 -11.89 6.38
C LEU A 111 -16.25 -13.15 6.16
N LEU A 112 -15.32 -13.47 7.06
CA LEU A 112 -14.51 -14.69 7.00
C LEU A 112 -15.18 -15.90 7.64
N ILE A 113 -16.36 -15.74 8.25
CA ILE A 113 -17.14 -16.86 8.79
C ILE A 113 -17.79 -17.59 7.62
N PRO A 114 -17.42 -18.85 7.32
CA PRO A 114 -17.99 -19.58 6.21
C PRO A 114 -19.48 -19.82 6.44
N ASP A 115 -20.31 -19.54 5.44
CA ASP A 115 -21.75 -19.81 5.42
C ASP A 115 -22.11 -21.09 4.64
N GLY A 116 -21.11 -21.87 4.20
CA GLY A 116 -21.31 -23.03 3.35
C GLY A 116 -20.07 -23.89 3.13
N ASN A 117 -20.01 -24.56 1.97
CA ASN A 117 -18.91 -25.46 1.62
C ASN A 117 -17.60 -24.69 1.36
N THR A 118 -16.54 -25.05 2.09
CA THR A 118 -15.20 -24.46 1.97
C THR A 118 -14.24 -25.29 1.12
N ASP A 119 -14.73 -26.32 0.42
CA ASP A 119 -13.95 -27.09 -0.55
C ASP A 119 -13.77 -26.30 -1.86
N ILE A 120 -12.92 -25.28 -1.80
CA ILE A 120 -12.55 -24.41 -2.92
C ILE A 120 -11.05 -24.47 -3.15
N SER A 121 -10.66 -24.49 -4.43
CA SER A 121 -9.26 -24.36 -4.82
C SER A 121 -8.96 -22.91 -5.19
N ILE A 122 -7.93 -22.34 -4.57
CA ILE A 122 -7.49 -20.96 -4.82
C ILE A 122 -6.16 -20.99 -5.55
N VAL A 123 -6.08 -20.20 -6.64
CA VAL A 123 -4.82 -19.85 -7.31
C VAL A 123 -4.61 -18.36 -7.15
N TYR A 124 -3.48 -17.98 -6.54
CA TYR A 124 -3.09 -16.59 -6.35
C TYR A 124 -1.79 -16.29 -7.10
N THR A 125 -1.73 -15.12 -7.74
CA THR A 125 -0.50 -14.55 -8.31
C THR A 125 -0.38 -13.10 -7.88
N ALA A 126 0.75 -12.77 -7.26
CA ALA A 126 1.06 -11.40 -6.86
C ALA A 126 1.47 -10.51 -8.04
N MET A 127 1.70 -11.08 -9.22
CA MET A 127 2.24 -10.37 -10.39
C MET A 127 3.52 -9.56 -10.08
N HIS A 128 4.40 -10.10 -9.22
CA HIS A 128 5.60 -9.42 -8.68
C HIS A 128 5.31 -8.17 -7.82
N GLY A 129 4.06 -8.01 -7.38
CA GLY A 129 3.65 -6.93 -6.49
C GLY A 129 3.98 -7.19 -5.02
N VAL A 130 3.96 -6.11 -4.24
CA VAL A 130 4.28 -6.10 -2.80
C VAL A 130 3.22 -6.77 -1.89
N GLY A 131 2.18 -7.34 -2.48
CA GLY A 131 1.08 -7.99 -1.75
C GLY A 131 1.28 -9.48 -1.47
N ALA A 132 2.32 -10.09 -2.04
CA ALA A 132 2.53 -11.55 -2.00
C ALA A 132 2.53 -12.09 -0.56
N GLU A 133 3.45 -11.60 0.27
CA GLU A 133 3.63 -12.05 1.66
C GLU A 133 2.34 -11.96 2.47
N MET A 134 1.61 -10.83 2.36
CA MET A 134 0.37 -10.62 3.10
C MET A 134 -0.76 -11.54 2.62
N ALA A 135 -0.88 -11.74 1.30
CA ALA A 135 -1.89 -12.62 0.74
C ALA A 135 -1.63 -14.09 1.13
N GLU A 136 -0.38 -14.54 1.04
CA GLU A 136 0.01 -15.92 1.40
C GLU A 136 -0.23 -16.19 2.89
N THR A 137 0.16 -15.26 3.76
CA THR A 137 -0.01 -15.42 5.21
C THR A 137 -1.47 -15.34 5.65
N LEU A 138 -2.31 -14.49 5.03
CA LEU A 138 -3.74 -14.46 5.30
C LEU A 138 -4.46 -15.71 4.77
N LEU A 139 -4.09 -16.20 3.58
CA LEU A 139 -4.64 -17.44 3.03
C LEU A 139 -4.26 -18.66 3.89
N ALA A 140 -3.09 -18.64 4.52
CA ALA A 140 -2.67 -19.70 5.43
C ALA A 140 -3.40 -19.67 6.79
N ASP A 141 -3.93 -18.51 7.21
CA ASP A 141 -4.71 -18.41 8.46
C ASP A 141 -6.12 -19.00 8.32
N VAL A 142 -6.67 -18.94 7.11
CA VAL A 142 -7.97 -19.53 6.81
C VAL A 142 -7.77 -21.00 6.46
N ASP A 143 -8.45 -21.91 7.14
CA ASP A 143 -8.40 -23.37 6.88
C ASP A 143 -9.14 -23.73 5.57
N LEU A 144 -8.71 -23.15 4.46
CA LEU A 144 -9.17 -23.45 3.11
C LEU A 144 -8.36 -24.64 2.61
N LYS A 145 -8.99 -25.81 2.67
CA LYS A 145 -8.39 -27.06 2.21
C LYS A 145 -8.06 -26.96 0.71
N LYS A 146 -6.76 -26.72 0.42
CA LYS A 146 -6.09 -26.62 -0.90
C LYS A 146 -5.99 -25.20 -1.49
N SER A 147 -5.13 -24.35 -0.94
CA SER A 147 -4.56 -23.22 -1.66
C SER A 147 -3.31 -23.65 -2.45
N LEU A 148 -3.32 -23.51 -3.78
CA LEU A 148 -2.09 -23.55 -4.57
C LEU A 148 -1.57 -22.12 -4.70
N VAL A 149 -0.61 -21.78 -3.85
CA VAL A 149 0.16 -20.54 -3.99
C VAL A 149 1.24 -20.78 -5.03
N LEU A 150 1.23 -20.01 -6.12
CA LEU A 150 2.36 -19.99 -7.05
C LEU A 150 3.42 -19.05 -6.48
N PRO A 151 4.68 -19.49 -6.31
CA PRO A 151 5.72 -18.66 -5.72
C PRO A 151 5.87 -17.37 -6.52
N SER A 152 5.93 -16.23 -5.82
CA SER A 152 6.43 -15.01 -6.43
C SER A 152 7.91 -15.24 -6.77
N SER A 153 8.26 -15.29 -8.05
CA SER A 153 9.62 -15.51 -8.53
C SER A 153 10.60 -14.54 -7.86
N GLU A 154 11.45 -15.09 -6.99
CA GLU A 154 12.40 -14.41 -6.10
C GLU A 154 13.59 -13.70 -6.79
N SER A 155 13.57 -13.44 -8.10
CA SER A 155 14.67 -12.72 -8.76
C SER A 155 14.36 -11.25 -8.95
N LEU A 156 14.75 -10.46 -7.95
CA LEU A 156 15.09 -9.04 -8.07
C LEU A 156 15.84 -8.79 -9.39
N MET A 157 15.33 -7.86 -10.20
CA MET A 157 15.98 -7.26 -11.37
C MET A 157 16.59 -8.26 -12.37
N VAL A 158 15.81 -8.70 -13.35
CA VAL A 158 16.15 -8.72 -14.80
C VAL A 158 15.11 -9.59 -15.51
N ALA A 159 14.55 -9.05 -16.60
CA ALA A 159 13.62 -9.66 -17.54
C ALA A 159 12.14 -9.78 -17.11
N PHE A 160 11.39 -8.69 -17.36
CA PHE A 160 10.02 -8.81 -17.87
C PHE A 160 10.04 -9.64 -19.16
N GLN A 161 9.95 -10.96 -19.08
CA GLN A 161 9.65 -11.81 -20.24
C GLN A 161 8.33 -12.55 -20.04
N ARG A 162 7.31 -11.97 -20.69
CA ARG A 162 6.13 -12.63 -21.27
C ARG A 162 5.26 -13.49 -20.34
N LEU A 163 4.32 -12.82 -19.66
CA LEU A 163 2.95 -13.33 -19.59
C LEU A 163 2.01 -12.33 -20.27
N THR A 164 1.53 -12.69 -21.46
CA THR A 164 0.50 -11.94 -22.19
C THR A 164 -0.87 -12.46 -21.77
N PHE A 165 -1.61 -11.69 -20.97
CA PHE A 165 -3.06 -11.82 -20.89
C PHE A 165 -3.69 -10.78 -21.83
N GLN A 166 -4.46 -11.25 -22.81
CA GLN A 166 -5.29 -10.40 -23.68
C GLN A 166 -6.44 -9.82 -22.86
N ILE A 167 -6.20 -8.68 -22.20
CA ILE A 167 -7.26 -7.88 -21.58
C ILE A 167 -7.78 -6.91 -22.64
N GLN A 168 -9.04 -7.07 -23.04
CA GLN A 168 -9.77 -6.11 -23.87
C GLN A 168 -9.84 -4.75 -23.17
N LYS A 169 -8.96 -3.82 -23.54
CA LYS A 169 -9.01 -2.43 -23.05
C LYS A 169 -10.24 -1.72 -23.62
N LYS A 170 -11.30 -1.54 -22.82
CA LYS A 170 -12.23 -0.43 -23.06
C LYS A 170 -11.51 0.87 -22.68
N ARG A 171 -11.32 1.76 -23.65
CA ARG A 171 -10.79 3.12 -23.44
C ARG A 171 -11.70 3.87 -22.46
N VAL A 172 -11.15 4.30 -21.34
CA VAL A 172 -11.69 5.42 -20.57
C VAL A 172 -10.92 6.66 -21.03
N GLN A 173 -11.61 7.58 -21.69
CA GLN A 173 -11.09 8.91 -21.99
C GLN A 173 -11.19 9.75 -20.73
N TRP A 174 -10.06 10.34 -20.30
CA TRP A 174 -10.06 11.43 -19.33
C TRP A 174 -9.99 12.73 -20.15
N THR A 175 -11.02 13.55 -20.05
CA THR A 175 -10.99 14.94 -20.53
C THR A 175 -10.50 15.82 -19.39
N TRP A 176 -9.49 16.65 -19.69
CA TRP A 176 -8.98 17.70 -18.81
C TRP A 176 -10.04 18.78 -18.55
#